data_AF-A0AA40G409-F1
#
_entry.id   AF-A0AA40G409-F1
#
_cell.length_a   1.000
_cell.length_b   1.000
_cell.length_c   1.000
_cell.angle_alpha   90.00
_cell.angle_beta   90.00
_cell.angle_gamma   90.00
#
_symmetry.space_group_name_H-M   'P 1'
#
loop_
_entity.id
_entity.type
_entity.pdbx_description
1 polymer ?
#
loop_
_entity_poly.entity_id
_entity_poly.type
_entity_poly.pdbx_seq_one_letter_code
_entity_poly.pdbx_strand_id
1 'polypeptide(L)'
;MSANDNCQFVLERINVPGVILLDQPDHTYTCGRAKENQIVCLSLMVSRRHCIFFRSKNELYVTDLKSANGLYINGVVQEPFQTTKLCSNDVIGIGCPTAADNNTYVYKLRAVGPQLVENNHSASALSETVLNNENICNDKSPIDDVHKSTKRKRETRYSLNISPSKIPRLGSENCISDKKSSEGNIIFLFRLFNI
;
A
#
# COMPACT_ATOMS: atom_id res chain seq x y z
N MET A 1 19.90 -25.76 -17.48
CA MET A 1 19.14 -24.55 -17.85
C MET A 1 18.10 -24.35 -16.76
N SER A 2 18.15 -23.23 -16.04
CA SER A 2 17.20 -22.95 -14.94
C SER A 2 15.82 -22.59 -15.48
N ALA A 3 14.78 -22.80 -14.66
CA ALA A 3 13.44 -22.33 -14.97
C ALA A 3 13.38 -20.79 -14.98
N ASN A 4 12.33 -20.24 -15.60
CA ASN A 4 12.09 -18.80 -15.64
C ASN A 4 11.53 -18.31 -14.30
N ASP A 5 12.31 -18.37 -13.23
CA ASP A 5 11.93 -17.96 -11.88
C ASP A 5 11.80 -16.43 -11.70
N ASN A 6 11.57 -15.70 -12.78
CA ASN A 6 11.76 -14.26 -12.89
C ASN A 6 10.42 -13.50 -12.90
N CYS A 7 10.16 -12.66 -11.89
CA CYS A 7 8.92 -11.89 -11.80
C CYS A 7 8.82 -10.82 -12.89
N GLN A 8 7.72 -10.82 -13.66
CA GLN A 8 7.38 -9.69 -14.54
C GLN A 8 6.64 -8.62 -13.75
N PHE A 9 7.02 -7.35 -13.93
CA PHE A 9 6.34 -6.22 -13.32
C PHE A 9 5.60 -5.39 -14.36
N VAL A 10 4.34 -5.06 -14.06
CA VAL A 10 3.43 -4.28 -14.92
C VAL A 10 2.85 -3.13 -14.12
N LEU A 11 3.06 -1.89 -14.58
CA LEU A 11 2.34 -0.72 -14.08
C LEU A 11 1.10 -0.49 -14.94
N GLU A 12 -0.09 -0.62 -14.36
CA GLU A 12 -1.37 -0.41 -15.04
C GLU A 12 -1.97 0.93 -14.62
N ARG A 13 -2.25 1.82 -15.57
CA ARG A 13 -2.82 3.14 -15.28
C ARG A 13 -4.31 3.03 -14.97
N ILE A 14 -4.73 3.58 -13.82
CA ILE A 14 -6.07 3.31 -13.26
C ILE A 14 -7.21 4.01 -14.03
N ASN A 15 -7.05 5.29 -14.38
CA ASN A 15 -8.11 6.09 -15.01
C ASN A 15 -8.17 6.04 -16.53
N VAL A 16 -7.08 5.61 -17.18
CA VAL A 16 -6.94 5.61 -18.64
C VAL A 16 -6.24 4.32 -19.02
N PRO A 17 -6.83 3.47 -19.90
CA PRO A 17 -6.21 2.22 -20.31
C PRO A 17 -4.77 2.43 -20.81
N GLY A 18 -3.82 1.78 -20.15
CA GLY A 18 -2.41 1.87 -20.45
C GLY A 18 -1.61 0.97 -19.51
N VAL A 19 -0.68 0.21 -20.07
CA VAL A 19 0.20 -0.71 -19.33
C VAL A 19 1.65 -0.42 -19.69
N ILE A 20 2.53 -0.49 -18.70
CA ILE A 20 3.97 -0.32 -18.87
C ILE A 20 4.66 -1.55 -18.28
N LEU A 21 5.44 -2.25 -19.11
CA LEU A 21 6.23 -3.39 -18.68
C LEU A 21 7.58 -2.92 -18.15
N LEU A 22 7.96 -3.38 -16.96
CA LEU A 22 9.29 -3.19 -16.37
C LEU A 22 10.04 -4.53 -16.46
N ASP A 23 10.28 -4.93 -17.70
CA ASP A 23 10.70 -6.27 -18.14
C ASP A 23 12.22 -6.53 -18.06
N GLN A 24 13.05 -5.49 -18.12
CA GLN A 24 14.51 -5.60 -18.11
C GLN A 24 15.04 -5.82 -16.68
N PRO A 25 15.85 -6.87 -16.44
CA PRO A 25 16.46 -7.10 -15.14
C PRO A 25 17.54 -6.05 -14.85
N ASP A 26 17.69 -5.70 -13.57
CA ASP A 26 18.75 -4.82 -13.04
C ASP A 26 18.80 -3.43 -13.73
N HIS A 27 17.66 -2.99 -14.28
CA HIS A 27 17.49 -1.74 -15.03
C HIS A 27 16.78 -0.63 -14.23
N THR A 28 17.13 0.63 -14.54
CA THR A 28 16.53 1.84 -13.94
C THR A 28 15.65 2.57 -14.95
N TYR A 29 14.34 2.52 -14.75
CA TYR A 29 13.34 3.23 -15.56
C TYR A 29 13.10 4.65 -15.02
N THR A 30 13.41 5.67 -15.83
CA THR A 30 13.14 7.07 -15.51
C THR A 30 11.67 7.44 -15.72
N CYS A 31 11.09 8.21 -14.79
CA CYS A 31 9.68 8.64 -14.83
C CYS A 31 9.53 10.14 -14.59
N GLY A 32 8.72 10.81 -15.41
CA GLY A 32 8.41 12.24 -15.27
C GLY A 32 7.69 12.84 -16.48
N ARG A 33 7.34 14.13 -16.43
CA ARG A 33 6.62 14.80 -17.54
C ARG A 33 7.46 15.13 -18.76
N ALA A 34 8.79 15.03 -18.65
CA ALA A 34 9.69 15.38 -19.73
C ALA A 34 9.87 14.20 -20.70
N LYS A 35 10.07 14.49 -21.98
CA LYS A 35 10.07 13.47 -23.05
C LYS A 35 11.32 12.57 -23.06
N GLU A 36 12.33 12.92 -22.28
CA GLU A 36 13.56 12.16 -22.06
C GLU A 36 13.43 11.06 -20.99
N ASN A 37 12.26 10.91 -20.35
CA ASN A 37 11.99 9.78 -19.45
C ASN A 37 11.52 8.56 -20.25
N GLN A 38 11.81 7.35 -19.77
CA GLN A 38 11.22 6.12 -20.32
C GLN A 38 9.72 6.01 -20.03
N ILE A 39 9.28 6.53 -18.88
CA ILE A 39 7.89 6.64 -18.45
C ILE A 39 7.48 8.11 -18.51
N VAL A 40 6.80 8.49 -19.60
CA VAL A 40 6.40 9.88 -19.85
C VAL A 40 5.00 10.16 -19.31
N CYS A 41 4.92 10.98 -18.26
CA CYS A 41 3.70 11.31 -17.54
C CYS A 41 3.32 12.78 -17.78
N LEU A 42 2.64 13.07 -18.90
CA LEU A 42 2.35 14.42 -19.41
C LEU A 42 1.31 15.20 -18.56
N SER A 43 1.67 15.58 -17.34
CA SER A 43 0.87 16.45 -16.46
C SER A 43 1.73 17.52 -15.78
N LEU A 44 1.14 18.68 -15.52
CA LEU A 44 1.79 19.75 -14.76
C LEU A 44 2.08 19.36 -13.30
N MET A 45 1.28 18.44 -12.73
CA MET A 45 1.51 17.91 -11.37
C MET A 45 2.77 17.05 -11.27
N VAL A 46 3.26 16.52 -12.39
CA VAL A 46 4.41 15.61 -12.43
C VAL A 46 5.69 16.38 -12.75
N SER A 47 6.69 16.38 -11.87
CA SER A 47 8.04 16.94 -12.15
C SER A 47 8.67 16.43 -13.47
N ARG A 48 9.57 17.23 -14.06
CA ARG A 48 10.27 16.89 -15.33
C ARG A 48 10.97 15.54 -15.27
N ARG A 49 11.80 15.36 -14.23
CA ARG A 49 12.21 14.05 -13.69
C ARG A 49 11.53 13.97 -12.33
N HIS A 50 10.78 12.92 -12.07
CA HIS A 50 9.90 12.82 -10.89
C HIS A 50 10.37 11.71 -9.95
N CYS A 51 10.45 10.49 -10.46
CA CYS A 51 10.96 9.34 -9.75
C CYS A 51 11.77 8.44 -10.71
N ILE A 52 12.46 7.48 -10.14
CA ILE A 52 12.96 6.29 -10.86
C ILE A 52 12.28 5.05 -10.30
N PHE A 53 12.03 4.08 -11.17
CA PHE A 53 11.77 2.70 -10.77
C PHE A 53 13.04 1.89 -11.05
N PHE A 54 13.53 1.15 -10.06
CA PHE A 54 14.67 0.25 -10.22
C PHE A 54 14.19 -1.18 -10.02
N ARG A 55 14.39 -2.04 -11.02
CA ARG A 55 14.15 -3.48 -10.89
C ARG A 55 15.44 -4.17 -10.52
N SER A 56 15.43 -4.99 -9.49
CA SER A 56 16.54 -5.87 -9.09
C SER A 56 16.01 -7.30 -9.06
N LYS A 57 16.37 -8.12 -10.05
CA LYS A 57 15.85 -9.51 -10.21
C LYS A 57 14.30 -9.58 -10.08
N ASN A 58 13.83 -10.16 -8.97
CA ASN A 58 12.42 -10.39 -8.60
C ASN A 58 11.83 -9.30 -7.69
N GLU A 59 12.48 -8.16 -7.58
CA GLU A 59 12.09 -7.05 -6.72
C GLU A 59 11.97 -5.76 -7.55
N LEU A 60 10.98 -4.94 -7.22
CA LEU A 60 10.84 -3.60 -7.79
C LEU A 60 10.93 -2.56 -6.67
N TYR A 61 11.67 -1.50 -6.95
CA TYR A 61 11.89 -0.37 -6.06
C TYR A 61 11.49 0.93 -6.76
N VAL A 62 11.15 1.95 -5.99
CA VAL A 62 10.89 3.30 -6.49
C VAL A 62 11.54 4.35 -5.58
N THR A 63 12.08 5.41 -6.17
CA THR A 63 12.76 6.51 -5.46
C THR A 63 12.25 7.84 -6.01
N ASP A 64 11.74 8.72 -5.15
CA ASP A 64 11.39 10.10 -5.53
C ASP A 64 12.65 10.96 -5.72
N LEU A 65 12.69 11.77 -6.77
CA LEU A 65 13.84 12.62 -7.12
C LEU A 65 13.68 14.06 -6.61
N LYS A 66 13.05 14.24 -5.44
CA LYS A 66 12.57 15.52 -4.89
C LYS A 66 11.59 16.19 -5.85
N SER A 67 10.50 15.49 -6.13
CA SER A 67 9.41 16.01 -6.95
C SER A 67 8.65 17.14 -6.25
N ALA A 68 7.93 17.96 -7.02
CA ALA A 68 7.25 19.15 -6.49
C ALA A 68 5.95 18.84 -5.73
N ASN A 69 5.31 17.71 -6.03
CA ASN A 69 4.02 17.30 -5.45
C ASN A 69 4.09 15.90 -4.80
N GLY A 70 5.29 15.33 -4.64
CA GLY A 70 5.51 14.04 -4.00
C GLY A 70 5.18 12.80 -4.84
N LEU A 71 5.86 11.72 -4.49
CA LEU A 71 5.52 10.34 -4.85
C LEU A 71 4.63 9.75 -3.76
N TYR A 72 3.61 8.98 -4.15
CA TYR A 72 2.70 8.32 -3.22
C TYR A 72 2.68 6.81 -3.44
N ILE A 73 2.62 6.02 -2.36
CA ILE A 73 2.37 4.58 -2.38
C ILE A 73 1.17 4.32 -1.46
N ASN A 74 0.13 3.70 -2.01
CA ASN A 74 -1.14 3.43 -1.32
C ASN A 74 -1.76 4.69 -0.66
N GLY A 75 -1.58 5.84 -1.32
CA GLY A 75 -2.01 7.16 -0.84
C GLY A 75 -1.05 7.86 0.13
N VAL A 76 -0.04 7.17 0.65
CA VAL A 76 0.93 7.71 1.61
C VAL A 76 2.14 8.30 0.87
N VAL A 77 2.47 9.57 1.17
CA VAL A 77 3.63 10.26 0.59
C VAL A 77 4.94 9.58 0.98
N GLN A 78 5.91 9.54 0.06
CA GLN A 78 7.24 8.96 0.25
C GLN A 78 8.29 10.05 0.41
N GLU A 79 9.30 9.81 1.25
CA GLU A 79 10.39 10.75 1.47
C GLU A 79 11.32 10.87 0.25
N PRO A 80 11.68 12.10 -0.19
CA PRO A 80 12.61 12.32 -1.29
C PRO A 80 13.96 11.61 -1.12
N PHE A 81 14.46 11.03 -2.20
CA PHE A 81 15.69 10.25 -2.28
C PHE A 81 15.73 8.96 -1.43
N GLN A 82 14.67 8.62 -0.70
CA GLN A 82 14.52 7.30 -0.08
C GLN A 82 13.98 6.30 -1.10
N THR A 83 14.58 5.12 -1.15
CA THR A 83 14.18 4.02 -2.04
C THR A 83 13.21 3.10 -1.32
N THR A 84 11.93 3.10 -1.71
CA THR A 84 10.90 2.21 -1.16
C THR A 84 10.73 0.98 -2.05
N LYS A 85 10.64 -0.20 -1.44
CA LYS A 85 10.32 -1.47 -2.12
C LYS A 85 8.82 -1.52 -2.42
N LEU A 86 8.47 -1.93 -3.64
CA LEU A 86 7.08 -2.10 -4.07
C LEU A 86 6.62 -3.56 -3.99
N CYS A 87 5.35 -3.73 -3.63
CA CYS A 87 4.64 -4.99 -3.49
C CYS A 87 3.55 -5.14 -4.56
N SER A 88 3.20 -6.40 -4.89
CA SER A 88 2.13 -6.66 -5.87
C SER A 88 0.78 -6.13 -5.35
N ASN A 89 0.05 -5.42 -6.22
CA ASN A 89 -1.16 -4.62 -5.95
C ASN A 89 -0.96 -3.22 -5.36
N ASP A 90 0.27 -2.76 -5.08
CA ASP A 90 0.50 -1.37 -4.66
C ASP A 90 -0.04 -0.35 -5.67
N VAL A 91 -0.56 0.76 -5.15
CA VAL A 91 -1.07 1.89 -5.92
C VAL A 91 -0.05 3.04 -5.84
N ILE A 92 0.69 3.27 -6.92
CA ILE A 92 1.74 4.28 -7.02
C ILE A 92 1.19 5.54 -7.70
N GLY A 93 1.10 6.63 -6.95
CA GLY A 93 0.65 7.95 -7.42
C GLY A 93 1.81 8.87 -7.73
N ILE A 94 1.92 9.33 -8.97
CA ILE A 94 2.99 10.24 -9.42
C ILE A 94 2.46 11.69 -9.36
N GLY A 95 2.87 12.44 -8.34
CA GLY A 95 2.44 13.83 -8.14
C GLY A 95 0.99 14.04 -7.72
N CYS A 96 0.24 12.96 -7.49
CA CYS A 96 -1.13 12.98 -6.98
C CYS A 96 -1.42 11.64 -6.27
N PRO A 97 -2.02 11.63 -5.06
CA PRO A 97 -2.26 10.40 -4.29
C PRO A 97 -3.43 9.56 -4.81
N THR A 98 -4.34 10.16 -5.59
CA THR A 98 -5.60 9.53 -6.02
C THR A 98 -5.83 9.73 -7.50
N ALA A 99 -6.53 8.77 -8.12
CA ALA A 99 -6.84 8.79 -9.54
C ALA A 99 -8.07 9.67 -9.78
N ALA A 100 -7.91 11.00 -9.69
CA ALA A 100 -9.02 11.96 -9.75
C ALA A 100 -9.55 12.22 -11.18
N ASP A 101 -8.66 12.24 -12.19
CA ASP A 101 -9.02 12.54 -13.58
C ASP A 101 -8.07 11.86 -14.60
N ASN A 102 -8.27 12.11 -15.90
CA ASN A 102 -7.48 11.54 -17.01
C ASN A 102 -6.06 12.14 -17.15
N ASN A 103 -5.73 13.17 -16.36
CA ASN A 103 -4.44 13.85 -16.29
C ASN A 103 -3.65 13.47 -15.01
N THR A 104 -4.28 12.80 -14.04
CA THR A 104 -3.56 12.10 -12.96
C THR A 104 -2.80 10.88 -13.48
N TYR A 105 -1.64 10.60 -12.88
CA TYR A 105 -0.80 9.46 -13.22
C TYR A 105 -0.66 8.54 -12.00
N VAL A 106 -1.71 7.75 -11.78
CA VAL A 106 -1.75 6.73 -10.74
C VAL A 106 -1.78 5.35 -11.39
N TYR A 107 -0.87 4.49 -10.94
CA TYR A 107 -0.65 3.15 -11.45
C TYR A 107 -0.92 2.11 -10.38
N LYS A 108 -1.54 0.99 -10.73
CA LYS A 108 -1.53 -0.23 -9.91
C LYS A 108 -0.40 -1.13 -10.41
N LEU A 109 0.44 -1.61 -9.50
CA LEU A 109 1.46 -2.61 -9.80
C LEU A 109 0.83 -4.01 -9.83
N ARG A 110 1.04 -4.77 -10.91
CA ARG A 110 0.98 -6.24 -10.86
C ARG A 110 2.40 -6.79 -10.95
N ALA A 111 2.80 -7.58 -9.96
CA ALA A 111 3.91 -8.51 -10.10
C ALA A 111 3.32 -9.87 -10.48
N VAL A 112 3.73 -10.38 -11.65
CA VAL A 112 3.40 -11.73 -12.15
C VAL A 112 4.63 -12.59 -11.96
N GLY A 113 4.66 -13.35 -10.87
CA GLY A 113 5.69 -14.36 -10.63
C GLY A 113 5.46 -15.62 -11.47
N PRO A 114 6.42 -16.55 -11.47
CA PRO A 114 6.16 -17.93 -11.85
C PRO A 114 5.08 -18.49 -10.91
N GLN A 115 4.07 -19.18 -11.46
CA GLN A 115 3.11 -19.86 -10.60
C GLN A 115 3.78 -21.07 -9.95
N LEU A 116 4.14 -20.94 -8.68
CA LEU A 116 4.30 -22.12 -7.82
C LEU A 116 2.93 -22.77 -7.73
N VAL A 117 2.81 -23.96 -8.31
CA VAL A 117 1.56 -24.73 -8.30
C VAL A 117 1.39 -25.28 -6.88
N GLU A 118 0.57 -24.61 -6.07
CA GLU A 118 0.09 -25.16 -4.80
C GLU A 118 -0.81 -26.37 -5.09
N ASN A 119 -0.18 -27.54 -5.16
CA ASN A 119 -0.87 -28.81 -5.30
C ASN A 119 -1.77 -29.02 -4.07
N ASN A 120 -3.08 -28.93 -4.28
CA ASN A 120 -4.10 -29.11 -3.26
C ASN A 120 -4.18 -30.58 -2.81
N HIS A 121 -3.21 -31.01 -2.01
CA HIS A 121 -3.19 -32.31 -1.34
C HIS A 121 -3.46 -32.13 0.15
N SER A 122 -4.74 -32.02 0.48
CA SER A 122 -5.26 -32.27 1.82
C SER A 122 -5.07 -33.75 2.18
N ALA A 123 -3.85 -34.11 2.60
CA ALA A 123 -3.48 -35.47 3.00
C ALA A 123 -3.26 -35.53 4.52
N SER A 124 -4.28 -36.03 5.22
CA SER A 124 -4.17 -36.35 6.64
C SER A 124 -3.31 -37.60 6.85
N ALA A 125 -2.10 -37.41 7.37
CA ALA A 125 -1.36 -38.43 8.11
C ALA A 125 -1.26 -37.91 9.56
N LEU A 126 -1.95 -38.47 10.56
CA LEU A 126 -1.99 -39.87 10.99
C LEU A 126 -0.60 -40.42 11.33
N SER A 127 -0.06 -39.92 12.44
CA SER A 127 0.77 -40.74 13.34
C SER A 127 -0.09 -41.10 14.55
N GLU A 128 -0.99 -42.07 14.38
CA GLU A 128 -1.82 -42.59 15.47
C GLU A 128 -1.01 -43.55 16.34
N THR A 129 -0.75 -43.17 17.59
CA THR A 129 -0.22 -44.11 18.61
C THR A 129 -1.37 -44.95 19.14
N VAL A 130 -1.63 -46.10 18.51
CA VAL A 130 -2.67 -47.03 18.96
C VAL A 130 -2.25 -47.70 20.26
N LEU A 131 -2.97 -47.41 21.34
CA LEU A 131 -3.05 -48.25 22.54
C LEU A 131 -4.49 -48.70 22.75
N ASN A 132 -4.77 -49.96 22.45
CA ASN A 132 -6.00 -50.61 22.90
C ASN A 132 -6.03 -50.72 24.42
N ASN A 133 -7.21 -50.54 25.01
CA ASN A 133 -7.70 -51.51 25.99
C ASN A 133 -9.23 -51.50 26.01
N GLU A 134 -9.84 -52.69 26.04
CA GLU A 134 -11.30 -52.85 26.06
C GLU A 134 -11.85 -52.75 27.50
N ASN A 135 -13.14 -52.38 27.64
CA ASN A 135 -14.08 -53.04 28.56
C ASN A 135 -15.52 -52.46 28.50
N ILE A 136 -16.36 -53.08 27.66
CA ILE A 136 -17.64 -53.70 28.04
C ILE A 136 -18.55 -52.96 29.08
N CYS A 137 -19.47 -52.15 28.53
CA CYS A 137 -20.95 -52.22 28.70
C CYS A 137 -21.73 -51.66 29.93
N ASN A 138 -23.01 -51.38 29.62
CA ASN A 138 -24.25 -51.52 30.40
C ASN A 138 -24.67 -50.55 31.54
N ASP A 139 -25.64 -49.69 31.16
CA ASP A 139 -27.03 -49.70 31.65
C ASP A 139 -27.43 -48.89 32.92
N LYS A 140 -28.67 -48.35 32.85
CA LYS A 140 -29.56 -47.68 33.84
C LYS A 140 -29.15 -46.37 34.53
N SER A 141 -30.01 -45.38 34.28
CA SER A 141 -30.46 -44.27 35.16
C SER A 141 -30.92 -44.75 36.56
N PRO A 142 -31.11 -43.90 37.62
CA PRO A 142 -31.65 -42.53 37.50
C PRO A 142 -31.26 -41.50 38.61
N ILE A 143 -32.02 -40.39 38.69
CA ILE A 143 -32.23 -39.47 39.83
C ILE A 143 -31.03 -38.57 40.23
N ASP A 144 -31.11 -37.23 40.31
CA ASP A 144 -32.03 -36.17 39.79
C ASP A 144 -31.18 -34.83 39.83
N ASP A 145 -31.60 -33.56 39.90
CA ASP A 145 -32.87 -32.82 40.12
C ASP A 145 -32.78 -31.37 39.57
N VAL A 146 -33.84 -30.57 39.76
CA VAL A 146 -33.97 -29.10 39.65
C VAL A 146 -33.73 -28.47 38.27
N HIS A 147 -34.86 -28.29 37.58
CA HIS A 147 -35.05 -27.32 36.50
C HIS A 147 -34.66 -25.86 36.88
N LYS A 148 -34.05 -25.13 35.93
CA LYS A 148 -34.83 -24.07 35.23
C LYS A 148 -34.35 -23.67 33.83
N SER A 149 -35.13 -24.17 32.89
CA SER A 149 -35.57 -23.58 31.63
C SER A 149 -35.82 -22.06 31.63
N THR A 150 -35.91 -21.31 30.50
CA THR A 150 -35.43 -21.38 29.08
C THR A 150 -36.02 -20.15 28.33
N LYS A 151 -35.62 -19.92 27.06
CA LYS A 151 -36.43 -19.34 25.93
C LYS A 151 -36.61 -17.80 25.78
N ARG A 152 -36.17 -17.33 24.59
CA ARG A 152 -36.89 -16.50 23.59
C ARG A 152 -37.01 -14.95 23.73
N LYS A 153 -36.29 -14.25 22.83
CA LYS A 153 -36.82 -13.37 21.73
C LYS A 153 -37.88 -12.30 22.09
N ARG A 154 -37.56 -11.00 21.89
CA ARG A 154 -38.09 -10.10 20.80
C ARG A 154 -37.67 -8.61 20.99
N GLU A 155 -37.96 -7.77 19.99
CA GLU A 155 -37.64 -6.34 19.82
C GLU A 155 -38.43 -5.37 20.74
N THR A 156 -37.93 -4.13 20.93
CA THR A 156 -38.79 -2.93 21.10
C THR A 156 -38.03 -1.64 20.72
N ARG A 157 -38.73 -0.53 20.47
CA ARG A 157 -38.18 0.77 20.01
C ARG A 157 -38.56 1.92 20.95
N TYR A 158 -37.65 2.87 21.16
CA TYR A 158 -37.87 4.26 21.62
C TYR A 158 -36.63 5.09 21.22
N SER A 159 -36.64 6.41 20.98
CA SER A 159 -37.59 7.35 20.34
C SER A 159 -36.85 8.70 20.19
N LEU A 160 -37.29 9.59 19.28
CA LEU A 160 -36.56 10.81 18.90
C LEU A 160 -36.48 11.89 20.00
N ASN A 161 -35.41 12.72 19.95
CA ASN A 161 -35.48 14.17 20.19
C ASN A 161 -34.25 14.90 19.58
N ILE A 162 -34.36 16.22 19.36
CA ILE A 162 -33.70 16.91 18.21
C ILE A 162 -33.12 18.30 18.54
N SER A 163 -31.93 18.61 18.00
CA SER A 163 -31.38 19.97 17.69
C SER A 163 -30.82 20.84 18.86
N PRO A 164 -30.27 22.07 18.63
CA PRO A 164 -28.80 22.21 18.54
C PRO A 164 -28.17 23.43 19.27
N SER A 165 -26.85 23.41 19.45
CA SER A 165 -26.07 24.57 19.94
C SER A 165 -25.56 25.48 18.79
N LYS A 166 -25.57 26.80 19.03
CA LYS A 166 -25.34 27.85 18.01
C LYS A 166 -23.92 28.40 18.00
N ILE A 167 -23.49 28.94 16.85
CA ILE A 167 -22.29 29.77 16.67
C ILE A 167 -22.64 31.26 16.88
N PRO A 168 -21.78 32.03 17.57
CA PRO A 168 -21.61 33.47 17.35
C PRO A 168 -20.32 33.80 16.54
N ARG A 169 -20.27 34.98 15.92
CA ARG A 169 -19.14 35.48 15.09
C ARG A 169 -18.67 36.87 15.54
N LEU A 170 -17.52 37.30 15.00
CA LEU A 170 -16.94 38.66 14.97
C LEU A 170 -16.20 39.11 16.26
N GLY A 171 -15.08 39.85 16.17
CA GLY A 171 -14.34 40.25 14.97
C GLY A 171 -13.03 41.02 15.22
N SER A 172 -12.27 41.21 14.12
CA SER A 172 -11.32 42.31 13.80
C SER A 172 -10.42 42.97 14.88
N GLU A 173 -9.09 42.96 14.63
CA GLU A 173 -8.30 44.19 14.33
C GLU A 173 -6.86 43.88 13.84
N ASN A 174 -6.10 44.90 13.43
CA ASN A 174 -4.78 44.81 12.77
C ASN A 174 -3.61 45.07 13.73
N CYS A 175 -2.40 44.60 13.38
CA CYS A 175 -1.15 45.34 13.64
C CYS A 175 0.00 44.91 12.71
N ILE A 176 1.12 45.66 12.68
CA ILE A 176 2.03 45.74 11.51
C ILE A 176 3.53 45.55 11.88
N SER A 177 4.25 44.82 11.02
CA SER A 177 5.73 44.78 10.78
C SER A 177 6.73 44.48 11.92
N ASP A 178 7.78 43.70 11.63
CA ASP A 178 9.11 44.30 11.33
C ASP A 178 10.05 43.33 10.53
N LYS A 179 11.32 43.73 10.33
CA LYS A 179 12.27 43.22 9.31
C LYS A 179 13.51 42.48 9.88
N LYS A 180 14.33 42.00 8.92
CA LYS A 180 15.72 41.47 8.98
C LYS A 180 15.84 39.95 9.22
N SER A 181 16.68 39.14 8.56
CA SER A 181 17.83 39.25 7.63
C SER A 181 19.22 38.88 8.21
N SER A 182 19.58 37.60 8.04
CA SER A 182 20.94 37.06 7.92
C SER A 182 20.82 35.73 7.16
N GLU A 183 21.37 35.61 5.96
CA GLU A 183 22.75 35.18 5.68
C GLU A 183 23.04 33.74 6.14
N GLY A 184 22.99 32.80 5.19
CA GLY A 184 23.33 31.40 5.41
C GLY A 184 24.77 31.10 5.00
N ASN A 185 25.49 30.39 5.85
CA ASN A 185 26.76 29.74 5.53
C ASN A 185 26.71 28.28 5.98
N ILE A 186 26.33 27.38 5.08
CA ILE A 186 26.45 25.92 5.27
C ILE A 186 27.40 25.39 4.21
N ILE A 187 28.63 25.09 4.62
CA ILE A 187 29.68 24.56 3.77
C ILE A 187 29.33 23.11 3.41
N PHE A 188 28.98 22.87 2.16
CA PHE A 188 28.82 21.51 1.62
C PHE A 188 30.19 20.85 1.48
N LEU A 189 30.61 20.15 2.54
CA LEU A 189 31.89 19.46 2.62
C LEU A 189 31.83 18.14 1.83
N PHE A 190 31.82 18.24 0.50
CA PHE A 190 32.11 17.12 -0.38
C PHE A 190 33.51 16.57 -0.07
N ARG A 191 33.60 15.30 0.33
CA ARG A 191 34.83 14.53 0.18
C ARG A 191 34.52 13.18 -0.43
N LEU A 192 35.09 12.95 -1.61
CA LEU A 192 34.90 11.77 -2.44
C LEU A 192 36.09 10.81 -2.31
N PHE A 193 35.76 9.52 -2.36
CA PHE A 193 36.56 8.40 -2.88
C PHE A 193 37.92 8.00 -2.27
N ASN A 194 38.05 6.68 -2.11
CA ASN A 194 39.25 5.83 -2.20
C ASN A 194 40.35 6.05 -1.14
N ILE A 195 41.07 5.01 -0.68
CA ILE A 195 41.11 3.59 -1.10
C ILE A 195 40.60 2.69 0.03
#